data_AF-A0A958Y0M0-F1
#
_entry.id   AF-A0A958Y0M0-F1
#
_cell.length_a   1.000
_cell.length_b   1.000
_cell.length_c   1.000
_cell.angle_alpha   90.00
_cell.angle_beta   90.00
_cell.angle_gamma   90.00
#
_symmetry.space_group_name_H-M   'P 1'
#
loop_
_entity.id
_entity.type
_entity.pdbx_description
1 polymer ?
#
loop_
_entity_poly.entity_id
_entity_poly.type
_entity_poly.pdbx_seq_one_letter_code
_entity_poly.pdbx_strand_id
1 'polypeptide(L)'
;MNITKPVLFTLLFLGCNARALYACNCEPVLQLGAADWNDADIIFTATLLEHKMGMVGMLKFEPEAAFKGEAPHNITLYFQPGKNHTLLHAIKEFINGDEWIVFARKRVKDGRVYYSLKESPSRVACALSRPLRKAPEVDPYILFLQDMSQKAEGYRTMYDENGGLMAEGAYIAQIPVNHWAYYQPERKMAVSGNYVNGEREGEWVQTKETSDGGQQLIRKTLYRNGDIAEIHDYSYTGKVSLTKILTDSTETRLYYRPDGTLKNRIFTGLENNTSHIINYTEDERIREEQFLENKKVVRQYWYDENGARIKEMEAEDGG
;
A
#
# COMPACT_ATOMS: atom_id res chain seq x y z
N MET A 1 57.63 19.38 -33.91
CA MET A 1 56.98 19.81 -32.65
C MET A 1 55.66 20.45 -32.99
N ASN A 2 54.55 19.75 -32.78
CA ASN A 2 53.23 20.37 -32.72
C ASN A 2 52.51 19.69 -31.55
N ILE A 3 52.40 20.46 -30.47
CA ILE A 3 51.80 20.04 -29.20
C ILE A 3 50.29 20.09 -29.40
N THR A 4 49.69 18.91 -29.35
CA THR A 4 48.25 18.68 -29.27
C THR A 4 47.66 19.36 -28.02
N LYS A 5 46.72 20.29 -28.22
CA LYS A 5 45.86 20.83 -27.15
C LYS A 5 44.75 19.81 -26.84
N PRO A 6 44.50 19.44 -25.58
CA PRO A 6 43.31 18.67 -25.23
C PRO A 6 42.09 19.60 -25.20
N VAL A 7 41.03 19.20 -25.89
CA VAL A 7 39.71 19.81 -25.80
C VAL A 7 39.09 19.36 -24.48
N LEU A 8 38.89 20.33 -23.59
CA LEU A 8 38.22 20.17 -22.30
C LEU A 8 36.73 19.89 -22.56
N PHE A 9 36.29 18.65 -22.32
CA PHE A 9 34.87 18.29 -22.34
C PHE A 9 34.24 18.78 -21.03
N THR A 10 33.57 19.93 -21.10
CA THR A 10 32.73 20.43 -20.01
C THR A 10 31.48 19.55 -19.94
N LEU A 11 31.48 18.55 -19.06
CA LEU A 11 30.28 17.84 -18.64
C LEU A 11 29.41 18.83 -17.86
N LEU A 12 28.46 19.44 -18.57
CA LEU A 12 27.29 20.08 -17.98
C LEU A 12 26.51 18.98 -17.24
N PHE A 13 26.73 18.90 -15.92
CA PHE A 13 25.78 18.27 -15.01
C PHE A 13 24.50 19.10 -15.03
N LEU A 14 23.63 18.83 -16.01
CA LEU A 14 22.21 19.15 -15.87
C LEU A 14 21.70 18.26 -14.74
N GLY A 15 21.52 18.89 -13.59
CA GLY A 15 21.08 18.27 -12.35
C GLY A 15 19.92 17.32 -12.64
N CYS A 16 20.16 16.05 -12.37
CA CYS A 16 19.09 15.12 -12.10
C CYS A 16 18.33 15.72 -10.92
N ASN A 17 17.17 16.33 -11.20
CA ASN A 17 16.20 16.68 -10.17
C ASN A 17 15.76 15.34 -9.57
N ALA A 18 16.54 14.85 -8.59
CA ALA A 18 16.04 13.96 -7.58
C ALA A 18 14.79 14.65 -7.05
N ARG A 19 13.62 14.14 -7.45
CA ARG A 19 12.37 14.56 -6.82
C ARG A 19 12.56 14.24 -5.35
N ALA A 20 12.81 15.29 -4.56
CA ALA A 20 12.73 15.21 -3.13
C ALA A 20 11.38 14.55 -2.83
N LEU A 21 11.44 13.39 -2.19
CA LEU A 21 10.26 12.78 -1.58
C LEU A 21 9.72 13.84 -0.64
N TYR A 22 8.66 14.55 -1.04
CA TYR A 22 8.07 15.59 -0.19
C TYR A 22 7.63 14.87 1.09
N ALA A 23 8.34 15.18 2.17
CA ALA A 23 7.95 14.77 3.51
C ALA A 23 6.53 15.30 3.74
N CYS A 24 5.61 14.41 4.04
CA CYS A 24 4.29 14.81 4.50
C CYS A 24 4.44 15.35 5.93
N ASN A 25 3.90 16.55 6.20
CA ASN A 25 3.77 17.10 7.56
C ASN A 25 2.66 16.38 8.35
N CYS A 26 2.52 15.06 8.18
CA CYS A 26 1.59 14.28 8.96
C CYS A 26 2.24 13.99 10.32
N GLU A 27 1.68 14.56 11.38
CA GLU A 27 1.96 14.06 12.72
C GLU A 27 1.49 12.60 12.77
N PRO A 28 2.37 11.63 13.11
CA PRO A 28 1.98 10.24 13.19
C PRO A 28 0.90 10.09 14.25
N VAL A 29 -0.35 9.97 13.81
CA VAL A 29 -1.46 9.64 14.70
C VAL A 29 -1.20 8.23 15.22
N LEU A 30 -1.13 8.12 16.54
CA LEU A 30 -0.94 6.89 17.31
C LEU A 30 -2.18 5.98 17.23
N GLN A 31 -2.61 5.63 16.03
CA GLN A 31 -3.70 4.67 15.80
C GLN A 31 -3.12 3.36 15.28
N LEU A 32 -2.37 2.67 16.15
CA LEU A 32 -2.05 1.27 15.97
C LEU A 32 -3.25 0.45 16.45
N GLY A 33 -3.77 -0.44 15.62
CA GLY A 33 -4.96 -1.22 15.93
C GLY A 33 -4.80 -2.72 15.70
N ALA A 34 -5.85 -3.46 16.06
CA ALA A 34 -5.90 -4.92 15.87
C ALA A 34 -5.62 -5.34 14.42
N ALA A 35 -6.07 -4.55 13.44
CA ALA A 35 -5.81 -4.82 12.02
C ALA A 35 -4.31 -4.77 11.68
N ASP A 36 -3.56 -3.83 12.28
CA ASP A 36 -2.11 -3.71 12.04
C ASP A 36 -1.34 -4.87 12.67
N TRP A 37 -1.76 -5.32 13.87
CA TRP A 37 -1.27 -6.55 14.48
C TRP A 37 -1.59 -7.77 13.62
N ASN A 38 -2.84 -7.89 13.17
CA ASN A 38 -3.34 -9.05 12.43
C ASN A 38 -2.68 -9.19 11.06
N ASP A 39 -2.51 -8.08 10.34
CA ASP A 39 -1.99 -8.09 8.97
C ASP A 39 -0.45 -8.21 8.90
N ALA A 40 0.27 -8.12 10.02
CA ALA A 40 1.72 -8.35 10.08
C ALA A 40 2.03 -9.79 10.47
N ASP A 41 2.98 -10.43 9.79
CA ASP A 41 3.38 -11.80 10.09
C ASP A 41 4.36 -11.86 11.27
N ILE A 42 5.23 -10.85 11.34
CA ILE A 42 6.30 -10.77 12.34
C ILE A 42 6.38 -9.33 12.84
N ILE A 43 6.46 -9.16 14.16
CA ILE A 43 6.62 -7.86 14.82
C ILE A 43 7.70 -7.99 15.88
N PHE A 44 8.69 -7.10 15.85
CA PHE A 44 9.85 -7.17 16.75
C PHE A 44 10.50 -5.80 16.97
N THR A 45 11.27 -5.66 18.05
CA THR A 45 12.28 -4.61 18.16
C THR A 45 13.59 -5.05 17.52
N ALA A 46 14.35 -4.11 16.97
CA ALA A 46 15.64 -4.39 16.35
C ALA A 46 16.53 -3.16 16.29
N THR A 47 17.84 -3.41 16.21
CA THR A 47 18.82 -2.40 15.82
C THR A 47 18.94 -2.35 14.29
N LEU A 48 18.89 -1.14 13.71
CA LEU A 48 19.17 -0.93 12.28
C LEU A 48 20.66 -1.06 12.01
N LEU A 49 21.06 -2.06 11.22
CA LEU A 49 22.47 -2.32 10.87
C LEU A 49 22.91 -1.57 9.61
N GLU A 50 22.07 -1.61 8.58
CA GLU A 50 22.40 -1.10 7.25
C GLU A 50 21.11 -0.62 6.56
N HIS A 51 21.23 0.43 5.75
CA HIS A 51 20.15 0.88 4.89
C HIS A 51 20.68 1.30 3.52
N LYS A 52 19.88 1.08 2.48
CA LYS A 52 20.15 1.54 1.11
C LYS A 52 18.90 2.14 0.50
N MET A 53 19.04 3.33 -0.07
CA MET A 53 17.97 4.02 -0.81
C MET A 53 18.21 3.89 -2.31
N GLY A 54 17.14 3.65 -3.07
CA GLY A 54 17.16 3.45 -4.52
C GLY A 54 15.76 3.11 -5.05
N MET A 55 15.64 2.69 -6.32
CA MET A 55 14.35 2.26 -6.89
C MET A 55 13.68 1.13 -6.08
N VAL A 56 14.51 0.26 -5.51
CA VAL A 56 14.15 -0.66 -4.44
C VAL A 56 15.07 -0.32 -3.28
N GLY A 57 14.49 0.10 -2.16
CA GLY A 57 15.23 0.36 -0.94
C GLY A 57 15.29 -0.87 -0.06
N MET A 58 16.22 -0.85 0.88
CA MET A 58 16.51 -1.97 1.76
C MET A 58 16.88 -1.47 3.15
N LEU A 59 16.34 -2.12 4.19
CA LEU A 59 16.76 -1.98 5.58
C LEU A 59 17.19 -3.35 6.09
N LYS A 60 18.34 -3.41 6.76
CA LYS A 60 18.84 -4.61 7.42
C LYS A 60 18.84 -4.40 8.92
N PHE A 61 18.25 -5.35 9.63
CA PHE A 61 18.04 -5.29 11.07
C PHE A 61 18.64 -6.51 11.76
N GLU A 62 19.07 -6.29 13.01
CA GLU A 62 19.36 -7.32 14.00
C GLU A 62 18.20 -7.37 15.01
N PRO A 63 17.30 -8.37 14.95
CA PRO A 63 16.18 -8.48 15.88
C PRO A 63 16.63 -8.71 17.32
N GLU A 64 15.95 -8.05 18.25
CA GLU A 64 16.25 -8.09 19.69
C GLU A 64 15.15 -8.81 20.47
N ALA A 65 13.89 -8.39 20.28
CA ALA A 65 12.74 -8.99 20.95
C ALA A 65 11.54 -9.09 20.00
N ALA A 66 10.97 -10.30 19.87
CA ALA A 66 9.78 -10.54 19.08
C ALA A 66 8.51 -10.39 19.93
N PHE A 67 7.51 -9.69 19.38
CA PHE A 67 6.15 -9.63 19.93
C PHE A 67 5.22 -10.61 19.23
N LYS A 68 5.43 -10.83 17.92
CA LYS A 68 4.63 -11.74 17.09
C LYS A 68 5.55 -12.44 16.09
N GLY A 69 5.36 -13.75 15.93
CA GLY A 69 6.13 -14.57 14.99
C GLY A 69 7.62 -14.66 15.33
N GLU A 70 8.35 -15.41 14.51
CA GLU A 70 9.79 -15.61 14.68
C GLU A 70 10.57 -14.84 13.61
N ALA A 71 11.42 -13.89 14.05
CA ALA A 71 12.34 -13.18 13.18
C ALA A 71 13.67 -13.94 13.05
N PRO A 72 14.31 -13.99 11.86
CA PRO A 72 15.64 -14.57 11.71
C PRO A 72 16.70 -13.66 12.35
N HIS A 73 17.83 -14.22 12.79
CA HIS A 73 18.92 -13.47 13.44
C HIS A 73 19.44 -12.25 12.67
N ASN A 74 19.31 -12.26 11.34
CA ASN A 74 19.52 -11.10 10.49
C ASN A 74 18.37 -11.05 9.49
N ILE A 75 17.66 -9.92 9.45
CA ILE A 75 16.54 -9.74 8.53
C ILE A 75 16.78 -8.55 7.61
N THR A 76 16.60 -8.79 6.32
CA THR A 76 16.65 -7.74 5.31
C THR A 76 15.25 -7.53 4.76
N LEU A 77 14.75 -6.31 4.93
CA LEU A 77 13.43 -5.88 4.48
C LEU A 77 13.58 -5.01 3.25
N TYR A 78 12.92 -5.43 2.18
CA TYR A 78 12.84 -4.64 0.94
C TYR A 78 11.56 -3.81 0.91
N PHE A 79 11.64 -2.66 0.25
CA PHE A 79 10.51 -1.78 -0.01
C PHE A 79 10.73 -0.99 -1.30
N GLN A 80 9.66 -0.46 -1.89
CA GLN A 80 9.75 0.44 -3.05
C GLN A 80 9.41 1.86 -2.62
N PRO A 81 10.40 2.77 -2.50
CA PRO A 81 10.10 4.15 -2.12
C PRO A 81 9.23 4.84 -3.18
N GLY A 82 8.17 5.52 -2.74
CA GLY A 82 7.29 6.32 -3.59
C GLY A 82 6.13 5.58 -4.24
N LYS A 83 6.03 4.24 -4.11
CA LYS A 83 4.79 3.51 -4.39
C LYS A 83 4.05 3.30 -3.07
N ASN A 84 2.88 3.94 -2.94
CA ASN A 84 2.03 3.96 -1.74
C ASN A 84 2.68 4.68 -0.53
N HIS A 85 1.90 4.90 0.53
CA HIS A 85 2.30 5.61 1.75
C HIS A 85 3.33 4.80 2.55
N THR A 86 4.45 4.44 1.93
CA THR A 86 5.62 3.87 2.57
C THR A 86 6.26 4.96 3.43
N LEU A 87 5.91 4.98 4.72
CA LEU A 87 6.75 5.22 5.90
C LEU A 87 7.94 6.17 5.85
N LEU A 88 8.79 6.02 4.86
CA LEU A 88 10.07 6.70 4.74
C LEU A 88 9.92 8.20 4.49
N HIS A 89 8.75 8.67 4.06
CA HIS A 89 8.53 10.10 3.86
C HIS A 89 8.55 10.89 5.18
N ALA A 90 8.21 10.25 6.31
CA ALA A 90 8.28 10.89 7.63
C ALA A 90 9.66 10.73 8.30
N ILE A 91 10.44 9.75 7.85
CA ILE A 91 11.79 9.48 8.38
C ILE A 91 12.78 10.29 7.55
N LYS A 92 13.24 11.41 8.12
CA LYS A 92 14.17 12.31 7.43
C LYS A 92 15.55 11.67 7.22
N GLU A 93 15.99 10.88 8.19
CA GLU A 93 17.32 10.26 8.20
C GLU A 93 17.24 8.85 8.78
N PHE A 94 18.02 7.94 8.20
CA PHE A 94 18.21 6.59 8.70
C PHE A 94 19.58 6.54 9.38
N ILE A 95 19.59 6.22 10.67
CA ILE A 95 20.81 6.18 11.47
C ILE A 95 21.08 4.73 11.85
N ASN A 96 22.19 4.19 11.37
CA ASN A 96 22.61 2.85 11.79
C ASN A 96 22.92 2.87 13.30
N GLY A 97 22.47 1.83 14.01
CA GLY A 97 22.52 1.76 15.46
C GLY A 97 21.27 2.29 16.17
N ASP A 98 20.32 2.89 15.45
CA ASP A 98 19.03 3.21 16.06
C ASP A 98 18.22 1.94 16.33
N GLU A 99 17.49 1.96 17.43
CA GLU A 99 16.51 0.94 17.80
C GLU A 99 15.17 1.24 17.11
N TRP A 100 14.51 0.20 16.63
CA TRP A 100 13.30 0.28 15.83
C TRP A 100 12.24 -0.67 16.36
N ILE A 101 10.98 -0.32 16.13
CA ILE A 101 9.90 -1.30 16.05
C ILE A 101 9.71 -1.62 14.57
N VAL A 102 9.61 -2.91 14.26
CA VAL A 102 9.51 -3.40 12.90
C VAL A 102 8.30 -4.31 12.75
N PHE A 103 7.43 -3.96 11.80
CA PHE A 103 6.33 -4.79 11.31
C PHE A 103 6.73 -5.31 9.92
N ALA A 104 6.78 -6.62 9.79
CA ALA A 104 7.21 -7.28 8.57
C ALA A 104 6.16 -8.28 8.07
N ARG A 105 6.14 -8.43 6.74
CA ARG A 105 5.43 -9.48 6.04
C ARG A 105 6.44 -10.52 5.57
N LYS A 106 6.09 -11.80 5.71
CA LYS A 106 6.82 -12.96 5.23
C LYS A 106 6.11 -13.49 3.98
N ARG A 107 6.88 -13.76 2.93
CA ARG A 107 6.39 -14.33 1.68
C ARG A 107 7.25 -15.52 1.30
N VAL A 108 6.64 -16.55 0.73
CA VAL A 108 7.36 -17.68 0.15
C VAL A 108 7.07 -17.70 -1.35
N LYS A 109 8.11 -17.55 -2.16
CA LYS A 109 8.03 -17.60 -3.62
C LYS A 109 9.14 -18.50 -4.14
N ASP A 110 8.79 -19.48 -4.97
CA ASP A 110 9.73 -20.46 -5.55
C ASP A 110 10.62 -21.16 -4.49
N GLY A 111 10.04 -21.48 -3.33
CA GLY A 111 10.74 -22.10 -2.20
C GLY A 111 11.68 -21.17 -1.43
N ARG A 112 11.75 -19.88 -1.78
CA ARG A 112 12.56 -18.86 -1.10
C ARG A 112 11.68 -17.98 -0.22
N VAL A 113 12.20 -17.65 0.96
CA VAL A 113 11.53 -16.75 1.90
C VAL A 113 11.99 -15.32 1.66
N TYR A 114 11.04 -14.41 1.55
CA TYR A 114 11.25 -12.98 1.39
C TYR A 114 10.55 -12.23 2.52
N TYR A 115 11.16 -11.13 2.94
CA TYR A 115 10.59 -10.23 3.94
C TYR A 115 10.47 -8.81 3.37
N SER A 116 9.33 -8.19 3.62
CA SER A 116 9.07 -6.80 3.25
C SER A 116 8.49 -6.04 4.43
N LEU A 117 8.65 -4.72 4.42
CA LEU A 117 7.95 -3.87 5.38
C LEU A 117 6.43 -4.06 5.24
N LYS A 118 5.72 -4.13 6.37
CA LYS A 118 4.26 -4.09 6.37
C LYS A 118 3.79 -2.65 6.48
N GLU A 119 3.00 -2.21 5.51
CA GLU A 119 2.31 -0.93 5.56
C GLU A 119 1.00 -1.04 6.35
N SER A 120 0.60 0.06 7.01
CA SER A 120 -0.73 0.14 7.60
C SER A 120 -1.77 0.25 6.47
N PRO A 121 -2.91 -0.44 6.57
CA PRO A 121 -4.05 -0.19 5.68
C PRO A 121 -4.72 1.17 5.94
N SER A 122 -4.38 1.87 7.03
CA SER A 122 -4.92 3.19 7.37
C SER A 122 -4.41 4.28 6.44
N ARG A 123 -5.30 5.19 6.01
CA ARG A 123 -4.90 6.41 5.29
C ARG A 123 -4.31 7.50 6.21
N VAL A 124 -4.41 7.31 7.54
CA VAL A 124 -3.98 8.28 8.56
C VAL A 124 -2.65 7.86 9.18
N ALA A 125 -2.43 6.56 9.36
CA ALA A 125 -1.15 6.03 9.82
C ALA A 125 -0.24 5.79 8.60
N CYS A 126 0.70 6.70 8.37
CA CYS A 126 1.68 6.56 7.30
C CYS A 126 2.76 5.49 7.61
N ALA A 127 2.69 4.83 8.79
CA ALA A 127 3.79 4.04 9.30
C ALA A 127 3.47 3.03 10.42
N LEU A 128 3.85 1.76 10.21
CA LEU A 128 3.95 0.76 11.29
C LEU A 128 5.36 0.64 11.86
N SER A 129 6.35 0.32 11.02
CA SER A 129 7.76 0.21 11.44
C SER A 129 8.42 1.58 11.59
N ARG A 130 9.07 1.90 12.71
CA ARG A 130 9.74 3.21 12.90
C ARG A 130 10.85 3.14 13.94
N PRO A 131 11.78 4.12 13.97
CA PRO A 131 12.66 4.31 15.11
C PRO A 131 11.87 4.46 16.42
N LEU A 132 12.41 3.88 17.48
CA LEU A 132 11.91 4.05 18.85
C LEU A 132 12.21 5.45 19.36
N ARG A 133 11.30 6.00 20.18
CA ARG A 133 11.50 7.31 20.79
C ARG A 133 12.49 7.20 21.95
N LYS A 134 13.58 7.98 21.90
CA LYS A 134 14.54 8.13 23.00
C LYS A 134 14.03 9.21 23.97
N ALA A 135 13.04 8.90 24.82
CA ALA A 135 12.48 9.81 25.81
C ALA A 135 11.84 9.00 26.96
N PRO A 136 11.64 9.57 28.18
CA PRO A 136 11.67 8.81 29.44
C PRO A 136 10.47 7.89 29.70
N GLU A 137 9.50 7.82 28.80
CA GLU A 137 8.28 7.00 28.93
C GLU A 137 8.31 5.83 27.93
N VAL A 138 7.70 4.71 28.31
CA VAL A 138 7.62 3.52 27.45
C VAL A 138 6.85 3.88 26.18
N ASP A 139 7.43 3.55 25.03
CA ASP A 139 6.81 3.83 23.73
C ASP A 139 5.41 3.18 23.63
N PRO A 140 4.34 3.91 23.27
CA PRO A 140 2.98 3.36 23.29
C PRO A 140 2.77 2.16 22.36
N TYR A 141 3.56 2.05 21.28
CA TYR A 141 3.50 0.84 20.44
C TYR A 141 3.97 -0.38 21.23
N ILE A 142 5.00 -0.23 22.08
CA ILE A 142 5.49 -1.33 22.93
C ILE A 142 4.39 -1.77 23.91
N LEU A 143 3.71 -0.82 24.55
CA LEU A 143 2.59 -1.14 25.45
C LEU A 143 1.47 -1.89 24.73
N PHE A 144 1.06 -1.41 23.55
CA PHE A 144 0.08 -2.09 22.71
C PHE A 144 0.53 -3.49 22.31
N LEU A 145 1.76 -3.65 21.84
CA LEU A 145 2.28 -4.93 21.36
C LEU A 145 2.42 -5.96 22.50
N GLN A 146 2.80 -5.52 23.70
CA GLN A 146 2.82 -6.37 24.90
C GLN A 146 1.41 -6.81 25.32
N ASP A 147 0.42 -5.92 25.21
CA ASP A 147 -0.97 -6.27 25.49
C ASP A 147 -1.51 -7.29 24.48
N MET A 148 -1.25 -7.04 23.18
CA MET A 148 -1.66 -7.93 22.11
C MET A 148 -1.01 -9.32 22.21
N SER A 149 0.29 -9.39 22.48
CA SER A 149 0.99 -10.68 22.58
C SER A 149 0.42 -11.56 23.69
N GLN A 150 -0.08 -10.98 24.78
CA GLN A 150 -0.74 -11.68 25.87
C GLN A 150 -2.19 -12.06 25.55
N LYS A 151 -2.87 -11.27 24.71
CA LYS A 151 -4.29 -11.45 24.37
C LYS A 151 -4.53 -12.27 23.11
N ALA A 152 -3.53 -12.67 22.34
CA ALA A 152 -3.74 -13.30 21.04
C ALA A 152 -4.02 -14.82 21.10
N GLU A 153 -5.05 -15.25 21.85
CA GLU A 153 -5.50 -16.65 21.91
C GLU A 153 -7.02 -16.80 22.13
N GLY A 154 -7.74 -17.51 21.26
CA GLY A 154 -9.20 -17.61 21.32
C GLY A 154 -9.92 -16.33 20.89
N TYR A 155 -11.23 -16.23 21.19
CA TYR A 155 -12.05 -15.07 20.81
C TYR A 155 -11.67 -13.83 21.61
N ARG A 156 -11.61 -12.68 20.94
CA ARG A 156 -11.28 -11.38 21.53
C ARG A 156 -12.19 -10.29 21.02
N THR A 157 -12.48 -9.38 21.93
CA THR A 157 -13.18 -8.13 21.68
C THR A 157 -12.32 -7.00 22.22
N MET A 158 -12.12 -5.98 21.41
CA MET A 158 -11.20 -4.88 21.69
C MET A 158 -11.97 -3.57 21.65
N TYR A 159 -11.70 -2.71 22.63
CA TYR A 159 -12.38 -1.45 22.82
C TYR A 159 -11.37 -0.30 22.85
N ASP A 160 -11.81 0.90 22.47
CA ASP A 160 -11.05 2.13 22.71
C ASP A 160 -11.13 2.58 24.19
N GLU A 161 -10.46 3.67 24.51
CA GLU A 161 -10.44 4.25 25.87
C GLU A 161 -11.82 4.70 26.39
N ASN A 162 -12.77 4.95 25.48
CA ASN A 162 -14.13 5.36 25.77
C ASN A 162 -15.11 4.16 25.78
N GLY A 163 -14.62 2.93 25.61
CA GLY A 163 -15.44 1.72 25.54
C GLY A 163 -16.13 1.49 24.19
N GLY A 164 -15.77 2.25 23.14
CA GLY A 164 -16.20 2.02 21.77
C GLY A 164 -15.60 0.73 21.23
N LEU A 165 -16.41 -0.13 20.62
CA LEU A 165 -15.93 -1.37 20.01
C LEU A 165 -15.03 -1.04 18.81
N MET A 166 -13.82 -1.61 18.80
CA MET A 166 -12.78 -1.35 17.80
C MET A 166 -12.46 -2.57 16.94
N ALA A 167 -12.51 -3.77 17.51
CA ALA A 167 -12.30 -5.00 16.76
C ALA A 167 -12.85 -6.21 17.50
N GLU A 168 -13.17 -7.26 16.75
CA GLU A 168 -13.43 -8.58 17.30
C GLU A 168 -13.08 -9.70 16.32
N GLY A 169 -12.73 -10.86 16.87
CA GLY A 169 -12.39 -12.06 16.11
C GLY A 169 -11.62 -13.05 16.96
N ALA A 170 -11.16 -14.13 16.34
CA ALA A 170 -10.46 -15.21 17.03
C ALA A 170 -8.99 -15.33 16.63
N TYR A 171 -8.19 -15.80 17.58
CA TYR A 171 -6.79 -16.18 17.39
C TYR A 171 -6.57 -17.66 17.69
N ILE A 172 -5.58 -18.26 17.03
CA ILE A 172 -4.97 -19.53 17.41
C ILE A 172 -3.46 -19.33 17.34
N ALA A 173 -2.74 -19.51 18.45
CA ALA A 173 -1.29 -19.34 18.52
C ALA A 173 -0.83 -17.97 17.98
N GLN A 174 -1.48 -16.88 18.42
CA GLN A 174 -1.24 -15.50 17.97
C GLN A 174 -1.61 -15.17 16.52
N ILE A 175 -2.16 -16.14 15.77
CA ILE A 175 -2.53 -15.98 14.36
C ILE A 175 -4.04 -15.71 14.26
N PRO A 176 -4.49 -14.63 13.58
CA PRO A 176 -5.91 -14.37 13.39
C PRO A 176 -6.52 -15.44 12.48
N VAL A 177 -7.72 -15.92 12.85
CA VAL A 177 -8.45 -16.96 12.12
C VAL A 177 -9.94 -16.61 12.00
N ASN A 178 -10.58 -17.18 10.98
CA ASN A 178 -12.01 -17.04 10.72
C ASN A 178 -12.43 -15.58 10.57
N HIS A 179 -13.68 -15.28 10.92
CA HIS A 179 -14.25 -13.95 10.75
C HIS A 179 -13.64 -12.94 11.72
N TRP A 180 -13.30 -11.79 11.16
CA TRP A 180 -12.83 -10.62 11.89
C TRP A 180 -13.63 -9.40 11.46
N ALA A 181 -13.97 -8.57 12.43
CA ALA A 181 -14.58 -7.26 12.21
C ALA A 181 -13.74 -6.18 12.88
N TYR A 182 -13.56 -5.06 12.19
CA TYR A 182 -12.86 -3.88 12.63
C TYR A 182 -13.78 -2.68 12.51
N TYR A 183 -13.77 -1.84 13.52
CA TYR A 183 -14.66 -0.70 13.64
C TYR A 183 -13.82 0.56 13.81
N GLN A 184 -14.27 1.63 13.17
CA GLN A 184 -13.71 2.97 13.30
C GLN A 184 -14.86 3.88 13.75
N PRO A 185 -15.17 3.91 15.07
CA PRO A 185 -16.33 4.64 15.61
C PRO A 185 -16.36 6.11 15.18
N GLU A 186 -15.21 6.77 15.28
CA GLU A 186 -15.04 8.19 14.90
C GLU A 186 -15.38 8.47 13.42
N ARG A 187 -15.21 7.47 12.57
CA ARG A 187 -15.50 7.58 11.13
C ARG A 187 -16.82 6.90 10.75
N LYS A 188 -17.49 6.30 11.74
CA LYS A 188 -18.68 5.46 11.58
C LYS A 188 -18.52 4.44 10.46
N MET A 189 -17.42 3.70 10.49
CA MET A 189 -17.11 2.68 9.48
C MET A 189 -16.83 1.33 10.12
N ALA A 190 -17.18 0.27 9.38
CA ALA A 190 -16.82 -1.09 9.71
C ALA A 190 -16.12 -1.75 8.52
N VAL A 191 -15.20 -2.66 8.80
CA VAL A 191 -14.51 -3.50 7.82
C VAL A 191 -14.51 -4.92 8.36
N SER A 192 -15.00 -5.89 7.61
CA SER A 192 -15.01 -7.28 8.06
C SER A 192 -14.73 -8.27 6.93
N GLY A 193 -14.30 -9.47 7.30
CA GLY A 193 -13.93 -10.53 6.36
C GLY A 193 -13.28 -11.69 7.10
N ASN A 194 -12.65 -12.61 6.38
CA ASN A 194 -12.05 -13.80 6.97
C ASN A 194 -10.52 -13.77 6.91
N TYR A 195 -9.91 -14.36 7.93
CA TYR A 195 -8.51 -14.77 7.94
C TYR A 195 -8.38 -16.28 7.80
N VAL A 196 -7.43 -16.71 6.97
CA VAL A 196 -6.99 -18.10 6.82
C VAL A 196 -5.47 -18.10 6.94
N ASN A 197 -4.94 -18.90 7.88
CA ASN A 197 -3.50 -18.98 8.18
C ASN A 197 -2.84 -17.61 8.46
N GLY A 198 -3.55 -16.69 9.11
CA GLY A 198 -3.03 -15.36 9.43
C GLY A 198 -3.16 -14.33 8.31
N GLU A 199 -3.63 -14.74 7.14
CA GLU A 199 -3.79 -13.86 6.00
C GLU A 199 -5.25 -13.58 5.69
N ARG A 200 -5.55 -12.36 5.24
CA ARG A 200 -6.88 -12.04 4.71
C ARG A 200 -7.19 -12.95 3.52
N GLU A 201 -8.38 -13.53 3.54
CA GLU A 201 -8.82 -14.44 2.49
C GLU A 201 -10.29 -14.18 2.13
N GLY A 202 -10.59 -14.27 0.84
CA GLY A 202 -11.95 -14.06 0.33
C GLY A 202 -12.38 -12.60 0.35
N GLU A 203 -13.69 -12.38 0.36
CA GLU A 203 -14.27 -11.04 0.30
C GLU A 203 -14.20 -10.35 1.66
N TRP A 204 -13.65 -9.15 1.65
CA TRP A 204 -13.67 -8.19 2.74
C TRP A 204 -14.58 -7.03 2.39
N VAL A 205 -15.50 -6.71 3.30
CA VAL A 205 -16.55 -5.73 3.11
C VAL A 205 -16.28 -4.52 3.98
N GLN A 206 -16.38 -3.33 3.40
CA GLN A 206 -16.32 -2.07 4.13
C GLN A 206 -17.66 -1.34 4.00
N THR A 207 -18.21 -0.95 5.14
CA THR A 207 -19.45 -0.20 5.25
C THR A 207 -19.23 1.13 5.98
N LYS A 208 -20.15 2.06 5.74
CA LYS A 208 -20.24 3.34 6.45
C LYS A 208 -21.66 3.54 6.95
N GLU A 209 -21.79 4.00 8.20
CA GLU A 209 -23.09 4.35 8.77
C GLU A 209 -23.70 5.54 8.01
N THR A 210 -25.01 5.44 7.74
CA THR A 210 -25.81 6.49 7.14
C THR A 210 -26.51 7.33 8.22
N SER A 211 -27.00 8.52 7.87
CA SER A 211 -27.60 9.46 8.84
C SER A 211 -28.86 8.93 9.52
N ASP A 212 -29.54 7.96 8.91
CA ASP A 212 -30.70 7.25 9.44
C ASP A 212 -30.32 6.02 10.29
N GLY A 213 -29.03 5.81 10.56
CA GLY A 213 -28.51 4.67 11.33
C GLY A 213 -28.35 3.37 10.51
N GLY A 214 -28.63 3.41 9.20
CA GLY A 214 -28.35 2.29 8.30
C GLY A 214 -26.86 2.11 8.01
N GLN A 215 -26.53 1.10 7.19
CA GLN A 215 -25.17 0.88 6.69
C GLN A 215 -25.15 0.89 5.16
N GLN A 216 -24.23 1.68 4.61
CA GLN A 216 -23.94 1.74 3.19
C GLN A 216 -22.68 0.96 2.87
N LEU A 217 -22.76 0.05 1.89
CA LEU A 217 -21.60 -0.59 1.28
C LEU A 217 -20.79 0.47 0.53
N ILE A 218 -19.50 0.61 0.90
CA ILE A 218 -18.60 1.55 0.21
C ILE A 218 -17.49 0.85 -0.56
N ARG A 219 -17.09 -0.36 -0.12
CA ARG A 219 -16.05 -1.13 -0.78
C ARG A 219 -16.18 -2.62 -0.52
N LYS A 220 -15.85 -3.41 -1.55
CA LYS A 220 -15.50 -4.83 -1.41
C LYS A 220 -14.07 -5.05 -1.90
N THR A 221 -13.29 -5.82 -1.16
CA THR A 221 -11.92 -6.20 -1.53
C THR A 221 -11.82 -7.72 -1.52
N LEU A 222 -11.45 -8.32 -2.64
CA LEU A 222 -11.17 -9.75 -2.72
C LEU A 222 -9.69 -10.00 -2.44
N TYR A 223 -9.42 -10.78 -1.41
CA TYR A 223 -8.08 -11.28 -1.10
C TYR A 223 -7.94 -12.74 -1.54
N ARG A 224 -6.75 -13.09 -2.04
CA ARG A 224 -6.34 -14.46 -2.35
C ARG A 224 -4.92 -14.65 -1.85
N ASN A 225 -4.71 -15.56 -0.90
CA ASN A 225 -3.42 -15.80 -0.26
C ASN A 225 -2.81 -14.50 0.32
N GLY A 226 -3.65 -13.72 1.01
CA GLY A 226 -3.24 -12.47 1.66
C GLY A 226 -2.99 -11.28 0.74
N ASP A 227 -3.06 -11.46 -0.58
CA ASP A 227 -2.86 -10.40 -1.57
C ASP A 227 -4.18 -9.97 -2.20
N ILE A 228 -4.28 -8.69 -2.53
CA ILE A 228 -5.50 -8.12 -3.12
C ILE A 228 -5.58 -8.56 -4.57
N ALA A 229 -6.63 -9.29 -4.92
CA ALA A 229 -6.95 -9.67 -6.29
C ALA A 229 -7.88 -8.65 -6.97
N GLU A 230 -8.86 -8.13 -6.21
CA GLU A 230 -9.87 -7.22 -6.76
C GLU A 230 -10.36 -6.21 -5.72
N ILE A 231 -10.69 -5.00 -6.16
CA ILE A 231 -11.35 -3.97 -5.36
C ILE A 231 -12.55 -3.44 -6.14
N HIS A 232 -13.72 -3.36 -5.50
CA HIS A 232 -14.90 -2.66 -6.00
C HIS A 232 -15.27 -1.52 -5.05
N ASP A 233 -15.24 -0.27 -5.55
CA ASP A 233 -15.74 0.89 -4.82
C ASP A 233 -17.16 1.24 -5.26
N TYR A 234 -18.03 1.52 -4.30
CA TYR A 234 -19.44 1.79 -4.52
C TYR A 234 -19.75 3.29 -4.34
N SER A 235 -20.63 3.81 -5.19
CA SER A 235 -21.17 5.17 -5.06
C SER A 235 -22.14 5.26 -3.88
N TYR A 236 -22.54 6.49 -3.55
CA TYR A 236 -23.61 6.72 -2.56
C TYR A 236 -24.98 6.14 -3.00
N THR A 237 -25.14 5.77 -4.27
CA THR A 237 -26.35 5.11 -4.80
C THR A 237 -26.25 3.59 -4.78
N GLY A 238 -25.13 3.03 -4.30
CA GLY A 238 -24.90 1.58 -4.24
C GLY A 238 -24.48 0.94 -5.57
N LYS A 239 -24.17 1.75 -6.60
CA LYS A 239 -23.63 1.24 -7.87
C LYS A 239 -22.11 1.20 -7.82
N VAL A 240 -21.49 0.26 -8.53
CA VAL A 240 -20.04 0.21 -8.68
C VAL A 240 -19.56 1.47 -9.42
N SER A 241 -18.58 2.14 -8.84
CA SER A 241 -17.97 3.36 -9.36
C SER A 241 -16.54 3.13 -9.86
N LEU A 242 -15.86 2.12 -9.30
CA LEU A 242 -14.52 1.69 -9.69
C LEU A 242 -14.34 0.20 -9.42
N THR A 243 -13.83 -0.53 -10.40
CA THR A 243 -13.26 -1.86 -10.23
C THR A 243 -11.75 -1.80 -10.46
N LYS A 244 -10.96 -2.37 -9.56
CA LYS A 244 -9.53 -2.60 -9.74
C LYS A 244 -9.26 -4.10 -9.76
N ILE A 245 -8.58 -4.59 -10.78
CA ILE A 245 -8.14 -5.98 -10.91
C ILE A 245 -6.62 -5.98 -10.84
N LEU A 246 -6.07 -6.72 -9.89
CA LEU A 246 -4.63 -6.76 -9.62
C LEU A 246 -4.08 -8.16 -9.84
N THR A 247 -2.90 -8.20 -10.45
CA THR A 247 -2.06 -9.40 -10.61
C THR A 247 -0.62 -9.03 -10.24
N ASP A 248 0.28 -10.01 -10.23
CA ASP A 248 1.71 -9.79 -9.98
C ASP A 248 2.35 -8.76 -10.91
N SER A 249 1.87 -8.63 -12.15
CA SER A 249 2.49 -7.81 -13.19
C SER A 249 1.62 -6.68 -13.74
N THR A 250 0.31 -6.68 -13.43
CA THR A 250 -0.63 -5.73 -14.03
C THR A 250 -1.69 -5.24 -13.05
N GLU A 251 -2.13 -4.00 -13.26
CA GLU A 251 -3.33 -3.43 -12.65
C GLU A 251 -4.27 -2.91 -13.73
N THR A 252 -5.54 -3.35 -13.70
CA THR A 252 -6.61 -2.78 -14.53
C THR A 252 -7.59 -2.00 -13.66
N ARG A 253 -7.88 -0.76 -14.02
CA ARG A 253 -8.91 0.08 -13.38
C ARG A 253 -10.05 0.33 -14.36
N LEU A 254 -11.29 0.07 -13.94
CA LEU A 254 -12.52 0.33 -14.68
C LEU A 254 -13.31 1.37 -13.90
N TYR A 255 -13.52 2.56 -14.45
CA TYR A 255 -14.33 3.60 -13.82
C TYR A 255 -15.69 3.66 -14.48
N TYR A 256 -16.73 3.82 -13.67
CA TYR A 256 -18.12 3.82 -14.13
C TYR A 256 -18.77 5.18 -13.90
N ARG A 257 -19.72 5.53 -14.77
CA ARG A 257 -20.63 6.66 -14.60
C ARG A 257 -21.73 6.35 -13.57
N PRO A 258 -22.46 7.36 -13.06
CA PRO A 258 -23.59 7.13 -12.14
C PRO A 258 -24.72 6.25 -12.69
N ASP A 259 -24.88 6.18 -14.02
CA ASP A 259 -25.84 5.29 -14.67
C ASP A 259 -25.39 3.81 -14.67
N GLY A 260 -24.09 3.54 -14.45
CA GLY A 260 -23.47 2.21 -14.48
C GLY A 260 -22.67 1.92 -15.75
N THR A 261 -22.67 2.82 -16.73
CA THR A 261 -21.89 2.66 -17.98
C THR A 261 -20.41 2.86 -17.74
N LEU A 262 -19.56 2.16 -18.50
CA LEU A 262 -18.11 2.29 -18.40
C LEU A 262 -17.67 3.67 -18.90
N LYS A 263 -16.98 4.43 -18.06
CA LYS A 263 -16.43 5.75 -18.37
C LYS A 263 -15.03 5.62 -18.98
N ASN A 264 -14.15 4.87 -18.32
CA ASN A 264 -12.83 4.57 -18.85
C ASN A 264 -12.27 3.26 -18.30
N ARG A 265 -11.28 2.73 -19.02
CA ARG A 265 -10.47 1.58 -18.65
C ARG A 265 -9.00 2.00 -18.68
N ILE A 266 -8.27 1.71 -17.62
CA ILE A 266 -6.84 1.96 -17.52
C ILE A 266 -6.15 0.63 -17.26
N PHE A 267 -5.29 0.21 -18.17
CA PHE A 267 -4.39 -0.93 -17.98
C PHE A 267 -3.00 -0.41 -17.64
N THR A 268 -2.39 -0.91 -16.57
CA THR A 268 -1.03 -0.52 -16.15
C THR A 268 -0.15 -1.76 -16.03
N GLY A 269 0.97 -1.80 -16.76
CA GLY A 269 2.04 -2.76 -16.52
C GLY A 269 2.91 -2.30 -15.35
N LEU A 270 3.04 -3.11 -14.30
CA LEU A 270 3.69 -2.70 -13.05
C LEU A 270 5.23 -2.70 -13.13
N GLU A 271 5.79 -3.53 -14.00
CA GLU A 271 7.24 -3.68 -14.19
C GLU A 271 7.84 -2.54 -15.02
N ASN A 272 7.16 -2.14 -16.08
CA ASN A 272 7.61 -1.10 -17.02
C ASN A 272 6.88 0.24 -16.82
N ASN A 273 5.98 0.31 -15.84
CA ASN A 273 5.14 1.47 -15.54
C ASN A 273 4.44 2.07 -16.76
N THR A 274 4.11 1.23 -17.75
CA THR A 274 3.38 1.64 -18.95
C THR A 274 1.90 1.63 -18.66
N SER A 275 1.17 2.63 -19.18
CA SER A 275 -0.28 2.68 -19.01
C SER A 275 -1.00 2.92 -20.32
N HIS A 276 -2.10 2.22 -20.48
CA HIS A 276 -2.97 2.28 -21.63
C HIS A 276 -4.37 2.68 -21.16
N ILE A 277 -4.86 3.82 -21.64
CA ILE A 277 -6.13 4.41 -21.22
C ILE A 277 -7.10 4.38 -22.40
N ILE A 278 -8.28 3.82 -22.16
CA ILE A 278 -9.41 3.84 -23.10
C ILE A 278 -10.52 4.64 -22.45
N ASN A 279 -10.89 5.78 -23.03
CA ASN A 279 -12.01 6.60 -22.61
C ASN A 279 -13.21 6.35 -23.53
N TYR A 280 -14.37 6.14 -22.94
CA TYR A 280 -15.63 5.96 -23.65
C TYR A 280 -16.43 7.24 -23.50
N THR A 281 -16.86 7.86 -24.59
CA THR A 281 -17.74 9.02 -24.55
C THR A 281 -19.22 8.60 -24.44
N GLU A 282 -20.13 9.55 -24.27
CA GLU A 282 -21.57 9.27 -24.19
C GLU A 282 -22.17 8.91 -25.56
N ASP A 283 -21.51 9.32 -26.66
CA ASP A 283 -21.85 8.99 -28.06
C ASP A 283 -21.08 7.76 -28.59
N GLU A 284 -20.69 6.84 -27.70
CA GLU A 284 -19.95 5.59 -28.01
C GLU A 284 -18.59 5.75 -28.70
N ARG A 285 -18.11 6.98 -28.94
CA ARG A 285 -16.77 7.22 -29.44
C ARG A 285 -15.72 6.77 -28.42
N ILE A 286 -14.63 6.23 -28.96
CA ILE A 286 -13.53 5.70 -28.16
C ILE A 286 -12.29 6.56 -28.39
N ARG A 287 -11.68 7.01 -27.29
CA ARG A 287 -10.37 7.64 -27.31
C ARG A 287 -9.37 6.77 -26.55
N GLU A 288 -8.36 6.32 -27.27
CA GLU A 288 -7.29 5.48 -26.76
C GLU A 288 -6.00 6.31 -26.59
N GLU A 289 -5.32 6.17 -25.47
CA GLU A 289 -4.06 6.85 -25.17
C GLU A 289 -3.03 5.88 -24.59
N GLN A 290 -1.83 5.84 -25.17
CA GLN A 290 -0.72 5.03 -24.71
C GLN A 290 0.37 5.90 -24.08
N PHE A 291 0.84 5.53 -22.89
CA PHE A 291 1.85 6.26 -22.12
C PHE A 291 3.04 5.38 -21.75
N LEU A 292 4.25 5.95 -21.82
CA LEU A 292 5.48 5.38 -21.26
C LEU A 292 5.74 5.88 -19.82
N GLU A 293 6.77 5.33 -19.19
CA GLU A 293 7.21 5.54 -17.80
C GLU A 293 7.21 7.02 -17.33
N ASN A 294 7.44 7.97 -18.24
CA ASN A 294 7.46 9.42 -17.97
C ASN A 294 6.11 10.13 -18.16
N LYS A 295 5.01 9.40 -18.33
CA LYS A 295 3.68 9.95 -18.71
C LYS A 295 3.68 10.74 -20.02
N LYS A 296 4.70 10.55 -20.88
CA LYS A 296 4.68 11.06 -22.25
C LYS A 296 3.66 10.22 -23.02
N VAL A 297 2.65 10.89 -23.56
CA VAL A 297 1.74 10.28 -24.54
C VAL A 297 2.58 9.89 -25.74
N VAL A 298 2.57 8.61 -26.10
CA VAL A 298 3.26 8.14 -27.30
C VAL A 298 2.31 8.14 -28.47
N ARG A 299 1.07 7.66 -28.25
CA ARG A 299 0.05 7.53 -29.30
C ARG A 299 -1.35 7.82 -28.79
N GLN A 300 -2.16 8.37 -29.68
CA GLN A 300 -3.58 8.59 -29.48
C GLN A 300 -4.37 8.09 -30.68
N TYR A 301 -5.45 7.38 -30.41
CA TYR A 301 -6.38 6.90 -31.42
C TYR A 301 -7.80 7.37 -31.10
N TRP A 302 -8.56 7.69 -32.15
CA TRP A 302 -9.98 7.98 -32.05
C TRP A 302 -10.75 7.04 -32.98
N TYR A 303 -11.86 6.54 -32.48
CA TYR A 303 -12.77 5.67 -33.22
C TYR A 303 -14.17 6.28 -33.25
N ASP A 304 -14.89 6.04 -34.33
CA ASP A 304 -16.32 6.35 -34.42
C ASP A 304 -17.18 5.29 -33.70
N GLU A 305 -18.50 5.48 -33.73
CA GLU A 305 -19.50 4.58 -33.13
C GLU A 305 -19.47 3.14 -33.71
N ASN A 306 -18.93 2.95 -34.93
CA ASN A 306 -18.81 1.64 -35.57
C ASN A 306 -17.46 0.97 -35.28
N GLY A 307 -16.60 1.61 -34.47
CA GLY A 307 -15.25 1.14 -34.16
C GLY A 307 -14.25 1.40 -35.30
N ALA A 308 -14.59 2.19 -36.31
CA ALA A 308 -13.65 2.56 -37.36
C ALA A 308 -12.71 3.65 -36.84
N ARG A 309 -11.40 3.47 -37.07
CA ARG A 309 -10.39 4.44 -36.65
C ARG A 309 -10.49 5.69 -37.53
N ILE A 310 -10.83 6.82 -36.91
CA ILE A 310 -11.03 8.11 -37.59
C ILE A 310 -9.85 9.07 -37.44
N LYS A 311 -8.97 8.85 -36.45
CA LYS A 311 -7.78 9.68 -36.24
C LYS A 311 -6.68 8.92 -35.50
N GLU A 312 -5.43 9.25 -35.83
CA GLU A 312 -4.22 8.80 -35.16
C GLU A 312 -3.29 10.00 -34.95
N MET A 313 -2.64 10.07 -33.79
CA MET A 313 -1.58 11.03 -33.51
C MET A 313 -0.46 10.30 -32.77
N GLU A 314 0.76 10.40 -33.29
CA GLU A 314 1.98 9.99 -32.59
C GLU A 314 2.70 11.23 -32.08
N ALA A 315 3.35 11.15 -30.91
CA ALA A 315 4.17 12.25 -30.44
C ALA A 315 5.42 12.38 -31.33
N GLU A 316 5.65 13.55 -31.93
CA GLU A 316 6.91 13.85 -32.60
C GLU A 316 8.06 13.72 -31.59
N ASP A 317 9.08 12.96 -31.94
CA ASP A 317 10.35 12.96 -31.23
C ASP A 317 10.97 14.36 -31.39
N GLY A 318 10.78 15.20 -30.37
CA GLY A 318 11.55 16.42 -30.22
C GLY A 318 13.03 16.06 -30.15
N GLY A 319 13.77 16.36 -31.21
CA GLY A 319 15.23 16.25 -31.28
C GLY A 319 15.96 17.20 -30.35
#